data_AF-A0AA35XF31-F1
#
_entry.id   AF-A0AA35XF31-F1
#
_cell.length_a   1.000
_cell.length_b   1.000
_cell.length_c   1.000
_cell.angle_alpha   90.00
_cell.angle_beta   90.00
_cell.angle_gamma   90.00
#
_symmetry.space_group_name_H-M   'P 1'
#
loop_
_entity.id
_entity.type
_entity.pdbx_description
1 polymer ?
#
loop_
_entity_poly.entity_id
_entity_poly.type
_entity_poly.pdbx_seq_one_letter_code
_entity_poly.pdbx_strand_id
1 'polypeptide(L)'
;TSPLSLPPSSSPSPLSLSPSLKSFKAQSSNSDPLSKKSASYASPQEVCKFITELGISRVALTPENIETILNTLVYDGKAESSVVMGGGGGREVAATTVFRLSRPLVSDTGLSRIPCGVCPISALC
;
A
#
# COMPACT_ATOMS: atom_id res chain seq x y z
N THR A 1 0.82 -41.50 28.13
CA THR A 1 0.13 -40.25 27.78
C THR A 1 1.19 -39.18 27.56
N SER A 2 1.77 -39.16 26.36
CA SER A 2 2.89 -38.27 26.04
C SER A 2 2.37 -36.95 25.48
N PRO A 3 2.95 -35.80 25.89
CA PRO A 3 2.49 -34.48 25.46
C PRO A 3 2.88 -34.23 24.00
N LEU A 4 1.92 -33.77 23.21
CA LEU A 4 2.12 -33.34 21.83
C LEU A 4 2.89 -32.01 21.85
N SER A 5 4.20 -32.06 21.60
CA SER A 5 5.02 -30.88 21.38
C SER A 5 4.54 -30.15 20.12
N LEU A 6 4.02 -28.94 20.27
CA LEU A 6 3.74 -28.05 19.13
C LEU A 6 5.06 -27.64 18.47
N PRO A 7 5.15 -27.63 17.12
CA PRO A 7 6.29 -27.08 16.44
C PRO A 7 6.35 -25.56 16.63
N PRO A 8 7.55 -24.95 16.67
CA PRO A 8 7.69 -23.51 16.72
C PRO A 8 7.07 -22.89 15.47
N SER A 9 6.22 -21.90 15.69
CA SER A 9 5.62 -21.07 14.65
C SER A 9 6.71 -20.24 13.96
N SER A 10 7.40 -20.84 12.98
CA SER A 10 8.16 -20.10 11.99
C SER A 10 7.16 -19.40 11.07
N SER A 11 6.72 -18.22 11.49
CA SER A 11 6.07 -17.29 10.58
C SER A 11 7.00 -17.06 9.39
N PRO A 12 6.53 -17.25 8.13
CA PRO A 12 7.28 -16.73 7.01
C PRO A 12 7.35 -15.22 7.19
N SER A 13 8.56 -14.71 7.32
CA SER A 13 8.83 -13.28 7.37
C SER A 13 8.12 -12.65 6.17
N PRO A 14 7.28 -11.62 6.35
CA PRO A 14 6.75 -10.92 5.20
C PRO A 14 7.95 -10.40 4.43
N LEU A 15 8.04 -10.83 3.17
CA LEU A 15 9.02 -10.31 2.22
C LEU A 15 9.07 -8.79 2.42
N SER A 16 10.22 -8.31 2.88
CA SER A 16 10.46 -6.91 3.16
C SER A 16 10.43 -6.16 1.83
N LEU A 17 9.25 -5.92 1.28
CA LEU A 17 9.05 -4.83 0.36
C LEU A 17 9.35 -3.58 1.18
N SER A 18 10.54 -3.05 0.94
CA SER A 18 11.04 -1.81 1.48
C SER A 18 9.94 -0.76 1.51
N PRO A 19 9.79 -0.01 2.62
CA PRO A 19 8.76 1.00 2.71
C PRO A 19 8.98 2.05 1.61
N SER A 20 7.90 2.34 0.90
CA SER A 20 7.72 3.33 -0.17
C SER A 20 8.77 4.45 -0.26
N LEU A 21 9.11 4.83 -1.50
CA LEU A 21 10.16 5.78 -1.91
C LEU A 21 10.30 7.06 -1.06
N LYS A 22 9.20 7.59 -0.51
CA LYS A 22 9.21 8.80 0.32
C LYS A 22 9.33 8.51 1.82
N SER A 23 8.97 7.30 2.26
CA SER A 23 9.04 6.87 3.66
C SER A 23 10.48 6.70 4.15
N PHE A 24 11.41 6.26 3.31
CA PHE A 24 12.83 6.21 3.69
C PHE A 24 13.41 7.60 3.98
N LYS A 25 13.02 8.62 3.20
CA LYS A 25 13.52 9.98 3.37
C LYS A 25 12.89 10.73 4.55
N ALA A 26 11.66 10.36 4.94
CA ALA A 26 10.93 10.99 6.05
C ALA A 26 11.26 10.38 7.44
N GLN A 27 11.87 9.19 7.49
CA GLN A 27 12.18 8.51 8.76
C GLN A 27 13.41 9.08 9.48
N SER A 28 14.23 9.89 8.81
CA SER A 28 15.48 10.44 9.35
C SER A 28 15.37 11.90 9.83
N SER A 29 14.24 12.58 9.62
CA SER A 29 14.05 13.97 10.03
C SER A 29 13.22 14.07 11.30
N ASN A 30 13.68 14.86 12.28
CA ASN A 30 12.92 15.28 13.45
C ASN A 30 11.84 16.32 13.07
N SER A 31 11.01 15.98 12.08
CA SER A 31 9.93 16.82 11.57
C SER A 31 8.60 16.46 12.21
N ASP A 32 7.72 17.46 12.27
CA ASP A 32 6.38 17.33 12.83
C ASP A 32 5.59 16.17 12.20
N PRO A 33 4.73 15.47 12.98
CA PRO A 33 3.96 14.33 12.48
C PRO A 33 3.06 14.68 11.29
N LEU A 34 2.55 15.92 11.24
CA LEU A 34 1.77 16.42 10.12
C LEU A 34 2.62 16.52 8.84
N SER A 35 3.83 17.07 8.94
CA SER A 35 4.78 17.17 7.83
C SER A 35 5.19 15.78 7.33
N LYS A 36 5.40 14.81 8.23
CA LYS A 36 5.66 13.41 7.87
C LYS A 36 4.48 12.78 7.12
N LYS A 37 3.25 13.06 7.54
CA LYS A 37 2.04 12.58 6.86
C LYS A 37 1.94 13.17 5.45
N SER A 38 2.11 14.48 5.30
CA SER A 38 2.09 15.13 3.99
C SER A 38 3.18 14.59 3.06
N ALA A 39 4.39 14.35 3.58
CA ALA A 39 5.50 13.78 2.83
C ALA A 39 5.30 12.30 2.43
N SER A 40 4.36 11.59 3.05
CA SER A 40 4.07 10.19 2.72
C SER A 40 3.24 10.02 1.44
N TYR A 41 2.62 11.11 0.95
CA TYR A 41 1.83 11.10 -0.28
C TYR A 41 2.71 11.26 -1.53
N ALA A 42 2.33 10.59 -2.61
CA ALA A 42 2.93 10.67 -3.93
C ALA A 42 1.88 10.84 -5.01
N SER A 43 2.16 11.66 -6.02
CA SER A 43 1.30 11.80 -7.19
C SER A 43 1.58 10.68 -8.21
N PRO A 44 0.62 10.33 -9.08
CA PRO A 44 0.84 9.34 -10.13
C PRO A 44 1.97 9.76 -11.08
N GLN A 45 2.19 11.06 -11.30
CA GLN A 45 3.31 11.55 -12.09
C GLN A 45 4.68 11.26 -11.47
N GLU A 46 4.83 11.45 -10.16
CA GLU A 46 6.07 11.13 -9.45
C GLU A 46 6.36 9.63 -9.48
N VAL A 47 5.32 8.80 -9.31
CA VAL A 47 5.44 7.33 -9.35
C VAL A 47 5.81 6.88 -10.77
N CYS A 48 5.17 7.44 -11.80
CA CYS A 48 5.47 7.14 -13.21
C CYS A 48 6.94 7.46 -13.53
N LYS A 49 7.41 8.64 -13.14
CA LYS A 49 8.80 9.05 -13.33
C LYS A 49 9.76 8.06 -12.65
N PHE A 50 9.49 7.72 -11.39
CA PHE A 50 10.34 6.78 -10.67
C PHE A 50 10.41 5.39 -11.32
N ILE A 51 9.26 4.82 -11.71
CA ILE A 51 9.23 3.50 -12.37
C ILE A 51 9.94 3.53 -13.72
N THR A 52 9.82 4.64 -14.45
CA THR A 52 10.52 4.83 -15.74
C THR A 52 12.03 4.90 -15.54
N GLU A 53 12.50 5.62 -14.52
CA GLU A 53 13.92 5.73 -14.16
C GLU A 53 14.53 4.38 -13.73
N LEU A 54 13.73 3.48 -13.13
CA LEU A 54 14.18 2.12 -12.82
C LEU A 54 14.46 1.27 -14.06
N GLY A 55 13.94 1.64 -15.24
CA GLY A 55 14.20 0.94 -16.50
C GLY A 55 13.64 -0.48 -16.59
N ILE A 56 12.74 -0.86 -15.69
CA ILE A 56 12.15 -2.22 -15.62
C ILE A 56 11.01 -2.45 -16.62
N SER A 57 10.35 -1.38 -17.07
CA SER A 57 9.24 -1.48 -18.01
C SER A 57 9.74 -1.39 -19.45
N ARG A 58 9.45 -2.40 -20.25
CA ARG A 58 9.66 -2.37 -21.71
C ARG A 58 8.61 -1.54 -22.45
N VAL A 59 7.47 -1.26 -21.81
CA VAL A 59 6.35 -0.52 -22.39
C VAL A 59 6.33 0.90 -21.82
N ALA A 60 6.00 1.88 -22.65
CA ALA A 60 5.82 3.26 -22.21
C ALA A 60 4.63 3.35 -21.24
N LEU A 61 4.91 3.76 -20.01
CA LEU A 61 3.90 3.97 -18.98
C LEU A 61 3.42 5.42 -19.03
N THR A 62 2.10 5.60 -19.13
CA THR A 62 1.47 6.92 -19.00
C THR A 62 1.03 7.14 -17.54
N PRO A 63 0.92 8.41 -17.08
CA PRO A 63 0.45 8.70 -15.72
C PRO A 63 -0.95 8.15 -15.44
N GLU A 64 -1.83 8.09 -16.45
CA GLU A 64 -3.19 7.52 -16.34
C GLU A 64 -3.16 5.99 -16.09
N ASN A 65 -2.26 5.29 -16.78
CA ASN A 65 -2.06 3.86 -16.57
C ASN A 65 -1.51 3.58 -15.16
N ILE A 66 -0.58 4.43 -14.70
CA ILE A 66 -0.07 4.37 -13.32
C ILE A 66 -1.18 4.61 -12.31
N GLU A 67 -2.06 5.59 -12.53
CA GLU A 67 -3.20 5.83 -11.65
C GLU A 67 -4.11 4.60 -11.56
N THR A 68 -4.39 3.95 -12.69
CA THR A 68 -5.18 2.70 -12.73
C THR A 68 -4.51 1.57 -11.94
N ILE A 69 -3.19 1.42 -12.08
CA ILE A 69 -2.41 0.44 -11.31
C ILE A 69 -2.41 0.79 -9.80
N LEU A 70 -2.28 2.07 -9.45
CA LEU A 70 -2.35 2.50 -8.05
C LEU A 70 -3.73 2.26 -7.45
N ASN A 71 -4.80 2.37 -8.24
CA ASN A 71 -6.16 2.02 -7.80
C ASN A 71 -6.28 0.53 -7.45
N THR A 72 -5.58 -0.38 -8.13
CA THR A 72 -5.58 -1.79 -7.72
C THR A 72 -4.99 -1.99 -6.34
N LEU A 73 -3.97 -1.20 -5.96
CA LEU A 73 -3.40 -1.23 -4.61
C LEU A 73 -4.36 -0.67 -3.55
N VAL A 74 -5.23 0.28 -3.93
CA VAL A 74 -6.30 0.76 -3.07
C VAL A 74 -7.36 -0.33 -2.86
N TYR A 75 -7.76 -1.04 -3.91
CA TYR A 75 -8.70 -2.15 -3.82
C TYR A 75 -8.14 -3.34 -3.00
N ASP A 76 -6.83 -3.58 -3.06
CA ASP A 76 -6.12 -4.54 -2.21
C ASP A 76 -6.03 -4.10 -0.73
N GLY A 77 -6.43 -2.86 -0.39
CA GLY A 77 -6.28 -2.30 0.96
C GLY A 77 -4.83 -1.96 1.35
N LYS A 78 -3.91 -1.91 0.38
CA LYS A 78 -2.47 -1.64 0.59
C LYS A 78 -2.13 -0.16 0.43
N ALA A 79 -3.01 0.62 -0.20
CA ALA A 79 -2.84 2.04 -0.41
C ALA A 79 -4.12 2.81 -0.12
N GLU A 80 -3.97 4.11 0.12
CA GLU A 80 -5.07 5.07 0.25
C GLU A 80 -4.86 6.19 -0.76
N SER A 81 -5.96 6.64 -1.37
CA SER A 81 -6.00 7.81 -2.25
C SER A 81 -6.64 9.00 -1.54
N SER A 82 -6.10 10.19 -1.75
CA SER A 82 -6.69 11.47 -1.35
C SER A 82 -6.73 12.41 -2.54
N VAL A 83 -7.79 13.21 -2.66
CA VAL A 83 -7.86 14.28 -3.65
C VAL A 83 -7.39 15.57 -2.99
N VAL A 84 -6.38 16.21 -3.58
CA VAL A 84 -5.86 17.50 -3.13
C VAL A 84 -6.21 18.57 -4.16
N MET A 85 -6.76 19.68 -3.69
CA MET A 85 -7.08 20.83 -4.51
C MET A 85 -5.79 21.63 -4.78
N GLY A 86 -5.43 21.85 -6.04
CA GLY A 86 -4.32 22.73 -6.40
C GLY A 86 -4.63 24.18 -5.99
N GLY A 87 -4.03 24.65 -4.90
CA GLY A 87 -4.16 26.03 -4.41
C GLY A 87 -3.29 27.00 -5.20
N GLY A 88 -3.61 27.24 -6.47
CA GLY A 88 -3.04 28.33 -7.26
C GLY A 88 -4.17 29.24 -7.71
N GLY A 89 -4.09 30.55 -7.41
CA GLY A 89 -5.13 31.56 -7.68
C GLY A 89 -5.44 31.86 -9.16
N GLY A 90 -5.31 30.87 -10.05
CA GLY A 90 -5.73 30.89 -11.45
C GLY A 90 -7.01 30.08 -11.63
N ARG A 91 -7.83 30.50 -12.60
CA ARG A 91 -9.25 30.15 -12.82
C ARG A 91 -9.57 28.68 -13.12
N GLU A 92 -8.64 27.75 -12.92
CA GLU A 92 -8.81 26.32 -13.17
C GLU A 92 -8.26 25.53 -11.99
N VAL A 93 -9.18 25.01 -11.18
CA VAL A 93 -8.83 24.23 -10.00
C VAL A 93 -8.61 22.78 -10.43
N ALA A 94 -7.38 22.43 -10.81
CA ALA A 94 -7.02 21.05 -11.11
C ALA A 94 -6.94 20.25 -9.80
N ALA A 95 -7.95 19.42 -9.53
CA ALA A 95 -7.90 18.45 -8.46
C ALA A 95 -6.87 17.35 -8.81
N THR A 96 -5.90 17.11 -7.93
CA THR A 96 -4.86 16.10 -8.14
C THR A 96 -5.02 14.97 -7.15
N THR A 97 -5.09 13.73 -7.64
CA THR A 97 -5.10 12.51 -6.84
C THR A 97 -3.69 12.21 -6.34
N VAL A 98 -3.57 11.96 -5.03
CA VAL A 98 -2.31 11.56 -4.39
C VAL A 98 -2.53 10.28 -3.60
N PHE A 99 -1.50 9.44 -3.57
CA PHE A 99 -1.55 8.10 -3.01
C PHE A 99 -0.53 7.96 -1.88
N ARG A 100 -0.88 7.21 -0.83
CA ARG A 100 0.07 6.77 0.20
C ARG A 100 -0.13 5.29 0.49
N LEU A 101 0.91 4.61 0.98
CA LEU A 101 0.73 3.26 1.48
C LEU A 101 -0.07 3.27 2.79
N SER A 102 -0.96 2.30 2.92
CA SER A 102 -1.71 2.01 4.14
C SER A 102 -1.15 0.76 4.81
N ARG A 103 -1.22 0.72 6.14
CA ARG A 103 -0.90 -0.49 6.91
C ARG A 103 -2.20 -1.19 7.26
N PRO A 104 -2.26 -2.53 7.16
CA PRO A 104 -3.43 -3.25 7.62
C PRO A 104 -3.67 -2.97 9.10
N LEU A 105 -4.92 -2.67 9.46
CA LEU A 105 -5.28 -2.38 10.85
C LEU A 105 -5.19 -3.63 11.73
N VAL A 106 -5.49 -4.79 11.16
CA VAL A 106 -5.46 -6.10 11.80
C VAL A 106 -4.77 -7.11 10.88
N SER A 107 -4.14 -8.10 11.46
CA SER A 107 -3.61 -9.25 10.72
C SER A 107 -4.72 -10.25 10.39
N ASP A 108 -4.42 -11.23 9.54
CA ASP A 108 -5.36 -12.31 9.19
C ASP A 108 -5.96 -12.96 10.44
N THR A 109 -7.29 -13.02 10.46
CA THR A 109 -8.04 -13.57 11.59
C THR A 109 -7.80 -15.07 11.72
N GLY A 110 -7.96 -15.60 12.94
CA GLY A 110 -7.78 -17.04 13.20
C GLY A 110 -8.73 -17.93 12.39
N LEU A 111 -9.92 -17.44 12.05
CA LEU A 111 -10.88 -18.15 11.22
C LEU A 111 -10.37 -18.37 9.79
N SER A 112 -9.65 -17.40 9.22
CA SER A 112 -9.03 -17.54 7.88
C SER A 112 -7.99 -18.66 7.82
N ARG A 113 -7.42 -19.05 8.98
CA ARG A 113 -6.34 -20.05 9.07
C ARG A 113 -6.83 -21.48 9.29
N ILE A 114 -8.12 -21.68 9.53
CA ILE A 114 -8.72 -23.00 9.78
C ILE A 114 -9.64 -23.37 8.61
N PRO A 115 -9.75 -24.66 8.25
CA PRO A 115 -10.47 -25.08 7.05
C PRO A 115 -11.95 -24.68 7.07
N CYS A 116 -12.57 -24.58 8.25
CA CYS A 116 -13.97 -24.18 8.38
C CYS A 116 -14.24 -22.70 8.03
N GLY A 117 -13.26 -21.80 8.16
CA GLY A 117 -13.45 -20.38 7.84
C GLY A 117 -13.46 -20.05 6.35
N VAL A 118 -13.03 -20.99 5.50
CA VAL A 118 -13.06 -20.88 4.03
C VAL A 118 -13.89 -21.99 3.37
N CYS A 119 -14.58 -22.80 4.16
CA CYS A 119 -15.33 -23.95 3.67
C CYS A 119 -16.61 -23.51 2.93
N PRO A 120 -16.77 -23.84 1.63
CA PRO A 120 -17.93 -23.43 0.84
C PRO A 120 -19.23 -24.14 1.25
N ILE A 121 -19.12 -25.24 2.01
CA ILE A 121 -20.27 -26.05 2.47
C ILE A 121 -20.51 -25.94 3.98
N SER A 122 -19.94 -24.94 4.65
CA SER A 122 -20.02 -24.77 6.11
C SER A 122 -21.46 -24.77 6.67
N ALA A 123 -22.44 -24.35 5.87
CA ALA A 123 -23.85 -24.35 6.24
C ALA A 123 -24.53 -25.74 6.19
N LEU A 124 -23.89 -26.74 5.56
CA LEU A 124 -24.39 -28.11 5.41
C LEU A 124 -23.57 -29.15 6.21
N CYS A 125 -22.60 -28.69 7.00
CA CYS A 125 -21.71 -29.56 7.80
C CYS A 125 -22.38 -30.11 9.06
#